data_AF-A0A9P7K6A1-F1
#
_entry.id   AF-A0A9P7K6A1-F1
#
_cell.length_a   1.000
_cell.length_b   1.000
_cell.length_c   1.000
_cell.angle_alpha   90.00
_cell.angle_beta   90.00
_cell.angle_gamma   90.00
#
_symmetry.space_group_name_H-M   'P 1'
#
loop_
_entity.id
_entity.type
_entity.pdbx_description
1 polymer ?
#
loop_
_entity_poly.entity_id
_entity_poly.type
_entity_poly.pdbx_seq_one_letter_code
_entity_poly.pdbx_strand_id
1 'polypeptide(L)'
;MSSIQVNDCTFKTSTQSDDEYPRVLGNITIKAIHAGHTVATLSAIKILRQFCRGYFLEVMDAHSPAFCRSVWQQRTSASMAAYVSVKEPYRNTGLGSGILAKLIESNHVQDSDLLMCWPSPVGVTDKTESANTKQKQINFVRKVSPVTAQCGASHIPFSFRRVGRTNFFGCSSNPAHASRAIPIDADADEQSESFDTSADEDLSAEDIASKYPLHFAIVNQSGQEAVDTIKAHHQADASSIHKLDASEFTPIHVALGKANPHAVRTLLDLGVAADLQNSQNAAGTTPLEGLAESKRSTREFTETMLGWWATRMMSLRASLWRSERWGCLR
;
A
#
# COMPACT_ATOMS: atom_id res chain seq x y z
N MET A 1 1.65 -34.24 24.79
CA MET A 1 1.86 -32.87 25.29
C MET A 1 0.50 -32.19 25.30
N SER A 2 0.01 -31.77 26.47
CA SER A 2 -1.32 -31.18 26.63
C SER A 2 -1.45 -29.93 25.77
N SER A 3 -2.48 -29.87 24.93
CA SER A 3 -2.78 -28.73 24.07
C SER A 3 -3.21 -27.55 24.95
N ILE A 4 -2.30 -26.61 25.17
CA ILE A 4 -2.59 -25.33 25.85
C ILE A 4 -3.77 -24.65 25.14
N GLN A 5 -4.78 -24.24 25.90
CA GLN A 5 -5.87 -23.43 25.38
C GLN A 5 -5.63 -21.96 25.69
N VAL A 6 -6.22 -21.07 24.88
CA VAL A 6 -6.11 -19.61 25.08
C VAL A 6 -6.57 -19.19 26.49
N ASN A 7 -7.56 -19.89 27.05
CA ASN A 7 -8.12 -19.65 28.38
C ASN A 7 -7.16 -20.03 29.53
N ASP A 8 -6.13 -20.82 29.27
CA ASP A 8 -5.13 -21.21 30.26
C ASP A 8 -4.04 -20.13 30.45
N CYS A 9 -4.08 -19.07 29.63
CA CYS A 9 -3.12 -17.98 29.64
C CYS A 9 -3.67 -16.74 30.35
N THR A 10 -2.81 -16.09 31.14
CA THR A 10 -3.05 -14.73 31.65
C THR A 10 -2.49 -13.71 30.67
N PHE A 11 -3.29 -12.71 30.30
CA PHE A 11 -2.86 -11.62 29.41
C PHE A 11 -2.48 -10.39 30.22
N LYS A 12 -1.29 -9.83 29.98
CA LYS A 12 -0.85 -8.55 30.55
C LYS A 12 -0.65 -7.54 29.44
N THR A 13 -1.34 -6.40 29.54
CA THR A 13 -1.22 -5.27 28.61
C THR A 13 -0.38 -4.17 29.25
N SER A 14 0.52 -3.57 28.47
CA SER A 14 1.32 -2.41 28.82
C SER A 14 1.25 -1.40 27.69
N THR A 15 1.26 -0.11 28.03
CA THR A 15 1.28 0.98 27.06
C THR A 15 2.38 1.96 27.43
N GLN A 16 3.17 2.37 26.44
CA GLN A 16 4.24 3.35 26.58
C GLN A 16 4.15 4.36 25.44
N SER A 17 4.42 5.63 25.71
CA SER A 17 4.65 6.60 24.65
C SER A 17 5.94 6.25 23.92
N ASP A 18 6.00 6.54 22.63
CA ASP A 18 7.24 6.39 21.88
C ASP A 18 8.31 7.39 22.35
N ASP A 19 9.57 6.97 22.32
CA ASP A 19 10.69 7.78 22.82
C ASP A 19 10.99 8.97 21.90
N GLU A 20 10.83 8.79 20.57
CA GLU A 20 11.12 9.81 19.56
C GLU A 20 9.88 10.66 19.27
N TYR A 21 8.70 10.03 19.18
CA TYR A 21 7.45 10.70 18.85
C TYR A 21 6.32 10.49 19.89
N PRO A 22 6.50 10.89 21.16
CA PRO A 22 5.58 10.55 22.27
C PRO A 22 4.15 11.09 22.11
N ARG A 23 3.96 12.13 21.27
CA ARG A 23 2.64 12.74 20.99
C ARG A 23 1.94 12.11 19.78
N VAL A 24 2.66 11.38 18.95
CA VAL A 24 2.17 10.84 17.67
C VAL A 24 2.05 9.32 17.74
N LEU A 25 3.00 8.66 18.41
CA LEU A 25 3.11 7.20 18.48
C LEU A 25 2.89 6.70 19.91
N GLY A 26 2.08 5.65 20.03
CA GLY A 26 1.85 4.92 21.27
C GLY A 26 2.14 3.44 21.08
N ASN A 27 3.06 2.91 21.88
CA ASN A 27 3.47 1.51 21.87
C ASN A 27 2.60 0.70 22.83
N ILE A 28 1.89 -0.30 22.31
CA ILE A 28 1.03 -1.21 23.06
C ILE A 28 1.67 -2.59 23.02
N THR A 29 1.89 -3.19 24.18
CA THR A 29 2.42 -4.56 24.28
C THR A 29 1.45 -5.43 25.06
N ILE A 30 1.05 -6.56 24.49
CA ILE A 30 0.26 -7.59 25.17
C ILE A 30 1.12 -8.85 25.29
N LYS A 31 1.22 -9.41 26.49
CA LYS A 31 1.95 -10.66 26.77
C LYS A 31 0.98 -11.72 27.26
N ALA A 32 0.97 -12.88 26.61
CA ALA A 32 0.29 -14.07 27.10
C ALA A 32 1.27 -14.87 27.98
N ILE A 33 0.87 -15.15 29.21
CA ILE A 33 1.68 -15.82 30.24
C ILE A 33 1.00 -17.14 30.61
N HIS A 34 1.75 -18.23 30.53
CA HIS A 34 1.33 -19.56 30.96
C HIS A 34 2.40 -20.15 31.88
N ALA A 35 1.97 -20.73 33.00
CA ALA A 35 2.85 -21.30 34.03
C ALA A 35 4.01 -20.36 34.43
N GLY A 36 3.74 -19.05 34.53
CA GLY A 36 4.74 -18.03 34.91
C GLY A 36 5.68 -17.57 33.79
N HIS A 37 5.60 -18.15 32.59
CA HIS A 37 6.44 -17.77 31.45
C HIS A 37 5.65 -17.11 30.34
N THR A 38 6.22 -16.09 29.69
CA THR A 38 5.64 -15.50 28.48
C THR A 38 5.70 -16.51 27.34
N VAL A 39 4.55 -16.87 26.78
CA VAL A 39 4.40 -17.85 25.69
C VAL A 39 4.10 -17.19 24.34
N ALA A 40 3.46 -16.01 24.37
CA ALA A 40 3.25 -15.17 23.19
C ALA A 40 3.33 -13.68 23.56
N THR A 41 3.74 -12.87 22.59
CA THR A 41 3.81 -11.41 22.71
C THR A 41 3.20 -10.80 21.46
N LEU A 42 2.37 -9.78 21.65
CA LEU A 42 1.91 -8.88 20.61
C LEU A 42 2.45 -7.50 20.91
N SER A 43 3.05 -6.86 19.91
CA SER A 43 3.46 -5.45 19.96
C SER A 43 2.68 -4.70 18.89
N ALA A 44 2.04 -3.59 19.24
CA ALA A 44 1.32 -2.74 18.31
C ALA A 44 1.72 -1.28 18.49
N ILE A 45 1.82 -0.55 17.38
CA ILE A 45 2.08 0.89 17.34
C ILE A 45 0.79 1.58 16.93
N LYS A 46 0.25 2.44 17.80
CA LYS A 46 -0.88 3.32 17.51
C LYS A 46 -0.36 4.67 17.02
N ILE A 47 -0.76 5.05 15.81
CA ILE A 47 -0.37 6.29 15.15
C ILE A 47 -1.55 7.26 15.20
N LEU A 48 -1.40 8.37 15.92
CA LEU A 48 -2.40 9.42 16.05
C LEU A 48 -2.25 10.44 14.91
N ARG A 49 -2.88 10.16 13.78
CA ARG A 49 -2.75 10.94 12.53
C ARG A 49 -3.03 12.43 12.67
N GLN A 50 -3.95 12.79 13.57
CA GLN A 50 -4.28 14.20 13.87
C GLN A 50 -3.07 15.02 14.34
N PHE A 51 -2.04 14.38 14.88
CA PHE A 51 -0.81 15.04 15.34
C PHE A 51 0.34 14.99 14.34
N CYS A 52 0.21 14.27 13.22
CA CYS A 52 1.27 14.16 12.21
C CYS A 52 1.46 15.45 11.37
N ARG A 53 0.46 16.35 11.30
CA ARG A 53 0.54 17.68 10.63
C ARG A 53 1.16 17.71 9.22
N GLY A 54 1.13 16.61 8.46
CA GLY A 54 1.74 16.49 7.12
C GLY A 54 3.06 15.70 7.09
N TYR A 55 3.73 15.52 8.23
CA TYR A 55 4.98 14.77 8.38
C TYR A 55 4.77 13.26 8.62
N PHE A 56 3.64 12.72 8.15
CA PHE A 56 3.31 11.31 8.40
C PHE A 56 4.38 10.37 7.81
N LEU A 57 4.89 10.68 6.62
CA LEU A 57 5.92 9.85 5.98
C LEU A 57 7.26 9.89 6.73
N GLU A 58 7.68 11.05 7.23
CA GLU A 58 8.91 11.19 8.02
C GLU A 58 8.84 10.39 9.34
N VAL A 59 7.69 10.44 10.04
CA VAL A 59 7.45 9.65 11.25
C VAL A 59 7.43 8.14 10.95
N MET A 60 6.95 7.75 9.76
CA MET A 60 6.89 6.34 9.36
C MET A 60 8.22 5.78 8.85
N ASP A 61 9.02 6.57 8.14
CA ASP A 61 10.33 6.16 7.61
C ASP A 61 11.32 5.81 8.74
N ALA A 62 11.25 6.52 9.88
CA ALA A 62 12.09 6.24 11.06
C ALA A 62 11.79 4.88 11.71
N HIS A 63 10.54 4.40 11.66
CA HIS A 63 10.12 3.18 12.35
C HIS A 63 9.81 2.00 11.41
N SER A 64 9.65 2.21 10.11
CA SER A 64 9.38 1.13 9.16
C SER A 64 9.63 1.54 7.69
N PRO A 65 10.84 1.29 7.15
CA PRO A 65 11.20 1.61 5.75
C PRO A 65 10.28 0.95 4.69
N ALA A 66 9.59 -0.13 5.06
CA ALA A 66 8.68 -0.87 4.18
C ALA A 66 7.21 -0.40 4.26
N PHE A 67 6.89 0.59 5.10
CA PHE A 67 5.52 1.01 5.40
C PHE A 67 5.02 2.17 4.52
N CYS A 68 5.90 2.77 3.73
CA CYS A 68 5.72 4.13 3.19
C CYS A 68 5.08 4.27 1.80
N ARG A 69 4.66 3.21 1.09
CA ARG A 69 4.27 3.39 -0.34
C ARG A 69 3.04 2.62 -0.82
N SER A 70 1.84 2.87 -0.27
CA SER A 70 0.59 2.67 -1.05
C SER A 70 -0.74 2.85 -0.28
N VAL A 71 -0.79 2.61 1.03
CA VAL A 71 -2.09 2.28 1.67
C VAL A 71 -2.78 3.45 2.40
N TRP A 72 -2.07 4.53 2.70
CA TRP A 72 -2.46 5.41 3.81
C TRP A 72 -3.26 6.68 3.43
N GLN A 73 -3.90 6.71 2.26
CA GLN A 73 -4.56 7.92 1.73
C GLN A 73 -5.97 8.21 2.29
N GLN A 74 -6.55 7.34 3.13
CA GLN A 74 -7.85 7.61 3.75
C GLN A 74 -7.71 8.46 5.04
N ARG A 75 -8.65 9.40 5.23
CA ARG A 75 -8.79 10.24 6.43
C ARG A 75 -9.27 9.42 7.62
N THR A 76 -8.41 8.58 8.18
CA THR A 76 -8.64 7.94 9.48
C THR A 76 -8.05 8.80 10.61
N SER A 77 -8.67 8.78 11.79
CA SER A 77 -8.20 9.54 12.96
C SER A 77 -6.93 8.94 13.56
N ALA A 78 -6.81 7.60 13.50
CA ALA A 78 -5.62 6.88 13.90
C ALA A 78 -5.51 5.54 13.16
N SER A 79 -4.30 4.98 13.20
CA SER A 79 -3.97 3.74 12.51
C SER A 79 -3.06 2.91 13.40
N MET A 80 -3.22 1.58 13.38
CA MET A 80 -2.46 0.71 14.28
C MET A 80 -1.78 -0.41 13.51
N ALA A 81 -0.47 -0.58 13.69
CA ALA A 81 0.28 -1.69 13.11
C ALA A 81 0.62 -2.71 14.20
N ALA A 82 0.27 -3.99 14.01
CA ALA A 82 0.49 -5.04 15.02
C ALA A 82 1.45 -6.14 14.53
N TYR A 83 2.35 -6.56 15.43
CA TYR A 83 3.29 -7.66 15.28
C TYR A 83 3.00 -8.73 16.34
N VAL A 84 2.86 -10.00 15.92
CA VAL A 84 2.54 -11.12 16.81
C VAL A 84 3.66 -12.15 16.77
N SER A 85 4.16 -12.53 17.95
CA SER A 85 5.18 -13.56 18.12
C SER A 85 4.69 -14.63 19.09
N VAL A 86 4.71 -15.89 18.66
CA VAL A 86 4.36 -17.07 19.46
C VAL A 86 5.55 -18.01 19.47
N LYS A 87 5.99 -18.39 20.68
CA LYS A 87 7.09 -19.36 20.85
C LYS A 87 6.73 -20.69 20.20
N GLU A 88 7.72 -21.31 19.54
CA GLU A 88 7.58 -22.56 18.76
C GLU A 88 6.73 -23.65 19.41
N PRO A 89 6.94 -24.06 20.67
CA PRO A 89 6.16 -25.13 21.29
C PRO A 89 4.67 -24.80 21.46
N TYR A 90 4.29 -23.54 21.32
CA TYR A 90 2.92 -23.06 21.50
C TYR A 90 2.29 -22.55 20.20
N ARG A 91 2.95 -22.71 19.04
CA ARG A 91 2.36 -22.37 17.73
C ARG A 91 1.19 -23.31 17.41
N ASN A 92 0.26 -22.87 16.55
CA ASN A 92 -0.94 -23.62 16.14
C ASN A 92 -1.95 -23.96 17.26
N THR A 93 -1.88 -23.28 18.40
CA THR A 93 -2.79 -23.48 19.56
C THR A 93 -3.92 -22.45 19.63
N GLY A 94 -4.00 -21.53 18.67
CA GLY A 94 -4.93 -20.39 18.70
C GLY A 94 -4.47 -19.23 19.58
N LEU A 95 -3.30 -19.29 20.24
CA LEU A 95 -2.78 -18.20 21.06
C LEU A 95 -2.54 -16.90 20.28
N GLY A 96 -2.06 -17.00 19.04
CA GLY A 96 -1.86 -15.83 18.18
C GLY A 96 -3.18 -15.10 17.87
N SER A 97 -4.26 -15.84 17.59
CA SER A 97 -5.54 -15.23 17.28
C SER A 97 -6.21 -14.72 18.55
N GLY A 98 -6.04 -15.42 19.67
CA GLY A 98 -6.48 -14.98 20.99
C GLY A 98 -5.84 -13.67 21.43
N ILE A 99 -4.52 -13.52 21.29
CA ILE A 99 -3.84 -12.29 21.70
C ILE A 99 -4.19 -11.10 20.79
N LEU A 100 -4.39 -11.34 19.49
CA LEU A 100 -4.85 -10.32 18.54
C LEU A 100 -6.32 -9.92 18.81
N ALA A 101 -7.19 -10.88 19.11
CA ALA A 101 -8.56 -10.60 19.55
C ALA A 101 -8.57 -9.76 20.84
N LYS A 102 -7.67 -10.03 21.79
CA LYS A 102 -7.53 -9.23 23.01
C LYS A 102 -7.08 -7.79 22.76
N LEU A 103 -6.28 -7.54 21.72
CA LEU A 103 -5.97 -6.17 21.29
C LEU A 103 -7.22 -5.45 20.78
N ILE A 104 -8.00 -6.12 19.91
CA ILE A 104 -9.21 -5.56 19.31
C ILE A 104 -10.29 -5.29 20.37
N GLU A 105 -10.43 -6.18 21.36
CA GLU A 105 -11.35 -6.03 22.50
C GLU A 105 -10.86 -5.00 23.54
N SER A 106 -9.63 -4.52 23.44
CA SER A 106 -9.08 -3.59 24.42
C SER A 106 -9.55 -2.16 24.19
N ASN A 107 -9.55 -1.34 25.24
CA ASN A 107 -9.86 0.09 25.17
C ASN A 107 -8.86 0.91 24.33
N HIS A 108 -7.81 0.28 23.80
CA HIS A 108 -6.81 0.94 22.96
C HIS A 108 -7.23 1.04 21.49
N VAL A 109 -8.22 0.24 21.07
CA VAL A 109 -8.79 0.27 19.71
C VAL A 109 -10.18 0.90 19.79
N GLN A 110 -10.36 2.03 19.12
CA GLN A 110 -11.65 2.75 19.03
C GLN A 110 -12.36 2.40 17.72
N ASP A 111 -13.66 2.69 17.62
CA ASP A 111 -14.44 2.46 16.39
C ASP A 111 -13.94 3.25 15.17
N SER A 112 -13.29 4.38 15.41
CA SER A 112 -12.68 5.22 14.37
C SER A 112 -11.27 4.76 13.95
N ASP A 113 -10.71 3.76 14.64
CA ASP A 113 -9.38 3.25 14.36
C ASP A 113 -9.41 2.21 13.21
N LEU A 114 -8.34 2.21 12.43
CA LEU A 114 -8.07 1.19 11.41
C LEU A 114 -6.87 0.36 11.85
N LEU A 115 -7.09 -0.93 12.11
CA LEU A 115 -6.06 -1.86 12.51
C LEU A 115 -5.45 -2.51 11.26
N MET A 116 -4.13 -2.55 11.19
CA MET A 116 -3.36 -3.08 10.07
C MET A 116 -2.40 -4.16 10.53
N CYS A 117 -2.24 -5.18 9.68
CA CYS A 117 -1.30 -6.26 9.83
C CYS A 117 -0.53 -6.47 8.54
N TRP A 118 0.74 -6.85 8.67
CA TRP A 118 1.60 -7.21 7.56
C TRP A 118 2.09 -8.65 7.75
N PRO A 119 1.42 -9.65 7.15
CA PRO A 119 1.82 -11.05 7.24
C PRO A 119 3.05 -11.30 6.34
N SER A 120 4.22 -10.93 6.86
CA SER A 120 5.50 -11.17 6.20
C SER A 120 6.28 -12.28 6.93
N PRO A 121 6.70 -13.36 6.23
CA PRO A 121 7.61 -14.35 6.79
C PRO A 121 8.95 -13.71 7.18
N VAL A 122 9.42 -13.96 8.39
CA VAL A 122 10.74 -13.50 8.87
C VAL A 122 11.64 -14.71 9.04
N GLY A 123 12.86 -14.64 8.51
CA GLY A 123 13.89 -15.69 8.70
C GLY A 123 13.74 -16.92 7.80
N VAL A 124 12.99 -16.83 6.70
CA VAL A 124 12.86 -17.90 5.70
C VAL A 124 13.67 -17.52 4.46
N THR A 125 14.64 -18.35 4.08
CA THR A 125 15.51 -18.11 2.92
C THR A 125 14.99 -18.76 1.65
N ASP A 126 14.23 -19.85 1.75
CA ASP A 126 13.64 -20.53 0.60
C ASP A 126 12.35 -19.83 0.11
N LYS A 127 12.26 -19.60 -1.21
CA LYS A 127 11.09 -18.98 -1.85
C LYS A 127 9.82 -19.82 -1.65
N THR A 128 9.91 -21.15 -1.76
CA THR A 128 8.72 -22.02 -1.66
C THR A 128 8.20 -22.13 -0.23
N GLU A 129 9.11 -22.26 0.75
CA GLU A 129 8.78 -22.21 2.17
C GLU A 129 8.22 -20.83 2.59
N SER A 130 8.76 -19.75 2.04
CA SER A 130 8.29 -18.39 2.29
C SER A 130 6.85 -18.20 1.80
N ALA A 131 6.53 -18.63 0.57
CA ALA A 131 5.17 -18.57 0.03
C ALA A 131 4.17 -19.37 0.88
N ASN A 132 4.54 -20.60 1.28
CA ASN A 132 3.71 -21.43 2.15
C ASN A 132 3.50 -20.80 3.53
N THR A 133 4.55 -20.20 4.10
CA THR A 133 4.48 -19.52 5.40
C THR A 133 3.62 -18.27 5.33
N LYS A 134 3.76 -17.48 4.26
CA LYS A 134 2.93 -16.31 3.98
C LYS A 134 1.45 -16.69 3.89
N GLN A 135 1.12 -17.76 3.15
CA GLN A 135 -0.26 -18.22 3.05
C GLN A 135 -0.84 -18.65 4.40
N LYS A 136 -0.04 -19.31 5.26
CA LYS A 136 -0.46 -19.64 6.63
C LYS A 136 -0.72 -18.39 7.46
N GLN A 137 0.12 -17.36 7.35
CA GLN A 137 -0.06 -16.08 8.05
C GLN A 137 -1.27 -15.29 7.53
N ILE A 138 -1.53 -15.30 6.22
CA ILE A 138 -2.73 -14.69 5.61
C ILE A 138 -4.00 -15.39 6.13
N ASN A 139 -4.00 -16.73 6.11
CA ASN A 139 -5.12 -17.51 6.64
C ASN A 139 -5.32 -17.25 8.14
N PHE A 140 -4.24 -17.04 8.89
CA PHE A 140 -4.29 -16.66 10.30
C PHE A 140 -5.00 -15.31 10.50
N VAL A 141 -4.59 -14.24 9.80
CA VAL A 141 -5.21 -12.91 9.97
C VAL A 141 -6.67 -12.89 9.51
N ARG A 142 -7.00 -13.61 8.43
CA ARG A 142 -8.38 -13.73 7.93
C ARG A 142 -9.31 -14.47 8.90
N LYS A 143 -8.78 -15.43 9.67
CA LYS A 143 -9.54 -16.22 10.64
C LYS A 143 -9.68 -15.56 12.01
N VAL A 144 -8.97 -14.45 12.28
CA VAL A 144 -9.11 -13.74 13.55
C VAL A 144 -10.46 -13.02 13.57
N SER A 145 -11.44 -13.65 14.21
CA SER A 145 -12.69 -13.02 14.64
C SER A 145 -12.67 -12.93 16.17
N PRO A 146 -12.88 -11.75 16.79
CA PRO A 146 -13.11 -11.66 18.21
C PRO A 146 -14.31 -12.54 18.60
N VAL A 147 -14.19 -13.19 19.76
CA VAL A 147 -15.15 -14.20 20.25
C VAL A 147 -16.43 -13.56 20.76
N THR A 148 -16.44 -12.24 20.96
CA THR A 148 -17.57 -11.52 21.55
C THR A 148 -17.95 -10.28 20.73
N ALA A 149 -18.69 -10.51 19.65
CA ALA A 149 -19.72 -9.57 19.24
C ALA A 149 -21.05 -10.32 19.24
N GLN A 150 -21.64 -10.46 20.44
CA GLN A 150 -23.08 -10.73 20.57
C GLN A 150 -23.83 -9.47 20.08
N CYS A 151 -23.82 -9.24 18.78
CA CYS A 151 -24.74 -8.32 18.13
C CYS A 151 -25.70 -9.21 17.35
N GLY A 152 -26.90 -9.37 17.90
CA GLY A 152 -27.98 -10.11 17.26
C GLY A 152 -28.26 -9.57 15.85
N ALA A 153 -28.55 -10.51 14.95
CA ALA A 153 -28.90 -10.35 13.55
C ALA A 153 -27.73 -10.01 12.59
N SER A 154 -27.38 -11.03 11.78
CA SER A 154 -26.46 -10.98 10.63
C SER A 154 -24.97 -11.10 10.98
N HIS A 155 -24.54 -12.31 11.33
CA HIS A 155 -23.13 -12.70 11.52
C HIS A 155 -22.35 -12.56 10.20
N ILE A 156 -21.83 -11.37 9.89
CA ILE A 156 -20.67 -11.27 8.99
C ILE A 156 -19.43 -11.36 9.88
N PRO A 157 -18.62 -12.42 9.77
CA PRO A 157 -17.43 -12.57 10.57
C PRO A 157 -16.50 -11.37 10.38
N PHE A 158 -16.02 -10.84 11.49
CA PHE A 158 -14.99 -9.81 11.52
C PHE A 158 -13.69 -10.43 11.04
N SER A 159 -13.21 -10.01 9.86
CA SER A 159 -11.99 -10.54 9.26
C SER A 159 -11.14 -9.41 8.70
N PHE A 160 -9.82 -9.56 8.82
CA PHE A 160 -8.87 -8.70 8.13
C PHE A 160 -8.97 -8.88 6.62
N ARG A 161 -8.96 -7.75 5.90
CA ARG A 161 -9.14 -7.65 4.46
C ARG A 161 -7.90 -7.09 3.81
N ARG A 162 -7.52 -7.60 2.64
CA ARG A 162 -6.39 -7.01 1.92
C ARG A 162 -6.70 -5.57 1.56
N VAL A 163 -5.71 -4.69 1.72
CA VAL A 163 -5.86 -3.29 1.35
C VAL A 163 -5.30 -3.08 -0.05
N GLY A 164 -6.21 -2.96 -1.02
CA GLY A 164 -5.86 -2.88 -2.43
C GLY A 164 -5.06 -4.10 -2.88
N ARG A 165 -4.05 -3.87 -3.73
CA ARG A 165 -3.14 -4.91 -4.27
C ARG A 165 -1.90 -5.14 -3.40
N THR A 166 -1.90 -4.62 -2.17
CA THR A 166 -0.71 -4.57 -1.31
C THR A 166 -0.55 -5.81 -0.44
N ASN A 167 0.60 -5.90 0.25
CA ASN A 167 0.86 -6.93 1.26
C ASN A 167 0.16 -6.67 2.62
N PHE A 168 -0.53 -5.54 2.76
CA PHE A 168 -1.16 -5.15 4.02
C PHE A 168 -2.60 -5.63 4.12
N PHE A 169 -3.00 -5.96 5.34
CA PHE A 169 -4.35 -6.35 5.68
C PHE A 169 -4.91 -5.40 6.74
N GLY A 170 -6.10 -4.87 6.49
CA GLY A 170 -6.78 -3.92 7.36
C GLY A 170 -8.08 -4.47 7.93
N CYS A 171 -8.46 -4.03 9.13
CA CYS A 171 -9.80 -4.24 9.67
C CYS A 171 -10.29 -3.02 10.46
N SER A 172 -11.61 -2.81 10.45
CA SER A 172 -12.28 -1.75 11.21
C SER A 172 -13.22 -2.36 12.25
N SER A 173 -13.04 -1.92 13.50
CA SER A 173 -13.91 -2.22 14.65
C SER A 173 -15.35 -1.73 14.43
N ASN A 174 -15.56 -0.67 13.64
CA ASN A 174 -16.89 -0.15 13.33
C ASN A 174 -17.74 -1.12 12.49
N PRO A 175 -18.89 -1.61 12.99
CA PRO A 175 -19.81 -2.48 12.25
C PRO A 175 -20.37 -1.90 10.95
N ALA A 176 -20.49 -0.57 10.86
CA ALA A 176 -21.02 0.12 9.69
C ALA A 176 -19.95 0.44 8.63
N HIS A 177 -18.69 0.06 8.84
CA HIS A 177 -17.62 0.34 7.88
C HIS A 177 -17.81 -0.45 6.59
N ALA A 178 -17.71 0.20 5.42
CA ALA A 178 -17.99 -0.40 4.12
C ALA A 178 -17.18 -1.67 3.82
N SER A 179 -15.95 -1.79 4.35
CA SER A 179 -15.13 -2.99 4.20
C SER A 179 -15.74 -4.26 4.81
N ARG A 180 -16.71 -4.13 5.72
CA ARG A 180 -17.44 -5.26 6.31
C ARG A 180 -18.48 -5.88 5.39
N ALA A 181 -18.90 -5.18 4.33
CA ALA A 181 -19.86 -5.71 3.36
C ALA A 181 -19.21 -6.51 2.24
N ILE A 182 -17.88 -6.41 2.09
CA ILE A 182 -17.15 -7.11 1.04
C ILE A 182 -16.91 -8.56 1.54
N PRO A 183 -16.94 -9.60 0.70
CA PRO A 183 -16.54 -10.96 1.11
C PRO A 183 -15.04 -11.21 0.86
N ILE A 184 -14.40 -12.12 1.61
CA ILE A 184 -12.93 -12.35 1.60
C ILE A 184 -12.40 -12.77 0.22
N ASP A 185 -13.19 -13.53 -0.53
CA ASP A 185 -12.92 -13.97 -1.90
C ASP A 185 -12.95 -12.81 -2.92
N ALA A 186 -13.55 -11.68 -2.58
CA ALA A 186 -13.50 -10.45 -3.36
C ALA A 186 -12.32 -9.53 -2.97
N ASP A 187 -11.40 -9.97 -2.11
CA ASP A 187 -10.10 -9.28 -1.97
C ASP A 187 -9.39 -9.26 -3.32
N ALA A 188 -8.81 -8.11 -3.69
CA ALA A 188 -7.94 -8.05 -4.86
C ALA A 188 -6.77 -9.03 -4.68
N ASP A 189 -6.33 -9.64 -5.78
CA ASP A 189 -5.10 -10.41 -5.76
C ASP A 189 -3.93 -9.52 -5.36
N GLU A 190 -3.01 -10.11 -4.60
CA GLU A 190 -1.74 -9.47 -4.30
C GLU A 190 -1.03 -9.23 -5.62
N GLN A 191 -0.73 -7.96 -5.91
CA GLN A 191 0.32 -7.69 -6.85
C GLN A 191 1.58 -7.89 -6.04
N SER A 192 2.22 -9.04 -6.24
CA SER A 192 3.58 -9.17 -5.77
C SER A 192 4.31 -7.97 -6.35
N GLU A 193 4.84 -7.10 -5.49
CA GLU A 193 6.21 -6.67 -5.72
C GLU A 193 7.01 -7.97 -5.69
N SER A 194 6.94 -8.70 -6.79
CA SER A 194 7.96 -9.65 -7.08
C SER A 194 9.15 -8.72 -7.21
N PHE A 195 10.02 -8.77 -6.21
CA PHE A 195 11.43 -8.58 -6.46
C PHE A 195 11.93 -9.61 -7.51
N ASP A 196 11.07 -10.46 -8.10
CA ASP A 196 11.19 -10.74 -9.53
C ASP A 196 10.76 -9.48 -10.30
N THR A 197 11.66 -8.51 -10.31
CA THR A 197 11.95 -7.75 -11.50
C THR A 197 12.14 -8.75 -12.62
N SER A 198 11.04 -9.03 -13.30
CA SER A 198 10.93 -10.05 -14.32
C SER A 198 11.94 -9.76 -15.41
N ALA A 199 13.00 -10.58 -15.46
CA ALA A 199 13.96 -10.76 -16.56
C ALA A 199 14.72 -9.52 -17.10
N ASP A 200 14.36 -8.30 -16.69
CA ASP A 200 14.76 -7.07 -17.39
C ASP A 200 15.56 -6.08 -16.53
N GLU A 201 15.85 -6.38 -15.26
CA GLU A 201 16.69 -5.51 -14.39
C GLU A 201 18.16 -5.45 -14.80
N ASP A 202 18.63 -6.40 -15.62
CA ASP A 202 19.98 -6.40 -16.21
C ASP A 202 20.02 -5.77 -17.62
N LEU A 203 18.91 -5.23 -18.14
CA LEU A 203 18.91 -4.59 -19.44
C LEU A 203 19.67 -3.26 -19.38
N SER A 204 20.66 -3.11 -20.25
CA SER A 204 21.30 -1.82 -20.48
C SER A 204 20.29 -0.83 -21.05
N ALA A 205 20.60 0.47 -20.98
CA ALA A 205 19.77 1.50 -21.61
C ALA A 205 19.56 1.24 -23.12
N GLU A 206 20.54 0.63 -23.78
CA GLU A 206 20.50 0.23 -25.19
C GLU A 206 19.52 -0.93 -25.41
N ASP A 207 19.50 -1.91 -24.51
CA ASP A 207 18.55 -3.02 -24.55
C ASP A 207 17.12 -2.55 -24.31
N ILE A 208 16.90 -1.65 -23.34
CA ILE A 208 15.59 -1.03 -23.09
C ILE A 208 15.14 -0.23 -24.32
N ALA A 209 16.04 0.55 -24.94
CA ALA A 209 15.73 1.32 -26.15
C ALA A 209 15.37 0.41 -27.34
N SER A 210 16.04 -0.73 -27.47
CA SER A 210 15.78 -1.72 -28.52
C SER A 210 14.45 -2.45 -28.31
N LYS A 211 14.16 -2.84 -27.06
CA LYS A 211 12.99 -3.64 -26.70
C LYS A 211 11.71 -2.81 -26.58
N TYR A 212 11.81 -1.59 -26.07
CA TYR A 212 10.69 -0.66 -25.82
C TYR A 212 10.95 0.73 -26.42
N PRO A 213 11.08 0.83 -27.75
CA PRO A 213 11.54 2.05 -28.43
C PRO A 213 10.62 3.25 -28.21
N LEU A 214 9.29 3.03 -28.15
CA LEU A 214 8.32 4.10 -27.94
C LEU A 214 8.39 4.66 -26.51
N HIS A 215 8.50 3.79 -25.51
CA HIS A 215 8.68 4.19 -24.10
C HIS A 215 9.98 4.97 -23.94
N PHE A 216 11.08 4.47 -24.50
CA PHE A 216 12.38 5.14 -24.47
C PHE A 216 12.34 6.51 -25.14
N ALA A 217 11.69 6.64 -26.31
CA ALA A 217 11.52 7.91 -27.00
C ALA A 217 10.75 8.92 -26.14
N ILE A 218 9.64 8.51 -25.52
CA ILE A 218 8.82 9.39 -24.66
C ILE A 218 9.61 9.93 -23.46
N VAL A 219 10.53 9.11 -22.91
CA VAL A 219 11.39 9.51 -21.79
C VAL A 219 12.43 10.54 -22.21
N ASN A 220 13.02 10.39 -23.40
CA ASN A 220 14.21 11.13 -23.81
C ASN A 220 13.92 12.30 -24.77
N GLN A 221 12.76 12.31 -25.43
CA GLN A 221 12.37 13.34 -26.39
C GLN A 221 11.32 14.28 -25.82
N SER A 222 11.30 15.51 -26.31
CA SER A 222 10.30 16.52 -25.91
C SER A 222 9.89 17.40 -27.09
N GLY A 223 8.79 18.15 -26.92
CA GLY A 223 8.31 19.04 -27.98
C GLY A 223 7.86 18.27 -29.22
N GLN A 224 8.18 18.80 -30.40
CA GLN A 224 7.76 18.24 -31.68
C GLN A 224 8.39 16.88 -31.98
N GLU A 225 9.63 16.65 -31.54
CA GLU A 225 10.35 15.39 -31.76
C GLU A 225 9.56 14.20 -31.17
N ALA A 226 9.07 14.34 -29.94
CA ALA A 226 8.24 13.31 -29.31
C ALA A 226 6.93 13.08 -30.08
N VAL A 227 6.30 14.14 -30.60
CA VAL A 227 5.07 14.06 -31.38
C VAL A 227 5.29 13.26 -32.67
N ASP A 228 6.36 13.57 -33.39
CA ASP A 228 6.69 12.95 -34.67
C ASP A 228 7.04 11.47 -34.47
N THR A 229 7.84 11.15 -33.45
CA THR A 229 8.18 9.77 -33.10
C THR A 229 6.94 8.95 -32.72
N ILE A 230 6.07 9.47 -31.85
CA ILE A 230 4.84 8.76 -31.47
C ILE A 230 3.96 8.48 -32.69
N LYS A 231 3.77 9.47 -33.56
CA LYS A 231 2.97 9.30 -34.79
C LYS A 231 3.61 8.30 -35.75
N ALA A 232 4.93 8.32 -35.91
CA ALA A 232 5.63 7.37 -36.77
C ALA A 232 5.48 5.92 -36.25
N HIS A 233 5.63 5.70 -34.94
CA HIS A 233 5.38 4.40 -34.32
C HIS A 233 3.94 3.93 -34.51
N HIS A 234 2.96 4.81 -34.28
CA HIS A 234 1.54 4.48 -34.49
C HIS A 234 1.20 4.18 -35.96
N GLN A 235 1.81 4.90 -36.91
CA GLN A 235 1.63 4.64 -38.34
C GLN A 235 2.22 3.28 -38.76
N ALA A 236 3.37 2.90 -38.20
CA ALA A 236 4.00 1.61 -38.46
C ALA A 236 3.22 0.45 -37.79
N ASP A 237 2.73 0.68 -36.58
CA ASP A 237 1.99 -0.28 -35.78
C ASP A 237 1.00 0.46 -34.86
N ALA A 238 -0.29 0.41 -35.19
CA ALA A 238 -1.33 1.08 -34.41
C ALA A 238 -1.43 0.54 -32.97
N SER A 239 -1.00 -0.70 -32.72
CA SER A 239 -1.01 -1.28 -31.36
C SER A 239 0.15 -0.78 -30.49
N SER A 240 1.15 -0.13 -31.09
CA SER A 240 2.36 0.31 -30.37
C SER A 240 2.07 1.26 -29.21
N ILE A 241 1.04 2.10 -29.33
CA ILE A 241 0.62 3.06 -28.30
C ILE A 241 0.00 2.41 -27.05
N HIS A 242 -0.28 1.10 -27.10
CA HIS A 242 -0.84 0.31 -25.99
C HIS A 242 0.14 -0.72 -25.41
N LYS A 243 1.34 -0.87 -26.00
CA LYS A 243 2.32 -1.89 -25.57
C LYS A 243 2.84 -1.63 -24.17
N LEU A 244 3.04 -2.69 -23.40
CA LEU A 244 3.58 -2.58 -22.05
C LEU A 244 5.12 -2.63 -22.09
N ASP A 245 5.77 -1.89 -21.19
CA ASP A 245 7.22 -2.04 -20.95
C ASP A 245 7.53 -3.15 -19.95
N ALA A 246 8.81 -3.27 -19.56
CA ALA A 246 9.30 -4.24 -18.57
C ALA A 246 8.59 -4.16 -17.21
N SER A 247 8.07 -2.98 -16.86
CA SER A 247 7.35 -2.72 -15.61
C SER A 247 5.83 -2.68 -15.84
N GLU A 248 5.38 -3.23 -16.97
CA GLU A 248 3.99 -3.30 -17.37
C GLU A 248 3.33 -1.92 -17.60
N PHE A 249 4.11 -0.86 -17.85
CA PHE A 249 3.56 0.47 -18.11
C PHE A 249 3.24 0.67 -19.59
N THR A 250 2.10 1.30 -19.89
CA THR A 250 1.79 1.78 -21.24
C THR A 250 2.51 3.10 -21.55
N PRO A 251 2.65 3.50 -22.82
CA PRO A 251 3.26 4.78 -23.22
C PRO A 251 2.64 6.00 -22.51
N ILE A 252 1.33 6.00 -22.23
CA ILE A 252 0.66 7.10 -21.53
C ILE A 252 1.06 7.20 -20.05
N HIS A 253 1.34 6.07 -19.38
CA HIS A 253 1.91 6.09 -18.02
C HIS A 253 3.25 6.82 -18.02
N VAL A 254 4.15 6.45 -18.94
CA VAL A 254 5.49 7.03 -19.04
C VAL A 254 5.42 8.52 -19.39
N ALA A 255 4.55 8.91 -20.33
CA ALA A 255 4.38 10.30 -20.74
C ALA A 255 3.90 11.20 -19.57
N LEU A 256 2.96 10.70 -18.77
CA LEU A 256 2.46 11.40 -17.58
C LEU A 256 3.51 11.44 -16.47
N GLY A 257 4.19 10.32 -16.18
CA GLY A 257 5.26 10.24 -15.18
C GLY A 257 6.43 11.18 -15.49
N LYS A 258 6.77 11.36 -16.77
CA LYS A 258 7.80 12.32 -17.23
C LYS A 258 7.30 13.75 -17.38
N ALA A 259 6.01 13.99 -17.15
CA ALA A 259 5.37 15.29 -17.34
C ALA A 259 5.63 15.88 -18.74
N ASN A 260 5.53 15.05 -19.78
CA ASN A 260 5.73 15.42 -21.19
C ASN A 260 4.38 15.75 -21.86
N PRO A 261 3.92 17.02 -21.88
CA PRO A 261 2.58 17.37 -22.33
C PRO A 261 2.34 17.11 -23.82
N HIS A 262 3.38 17.19 -24.64
CA HIS A 262 3.29 16.95 -26.09
C HIS A 262 3.04 15.48 -26.37
N ALA A 263 3.75 14.59 -25.68
CA ALA A 263 3.53 13.15 -25.76
C ALA A 263 2.13 12.77 -25.25
N VAL A 264 1.72 13.31 -24.08
CA VAL A 264 0.39 13.05 -23.50
C VAL A 264 -0.73 13.45 -24.48
N ARG A 265 -0.68 14.67 -25.02
CA ARG A 265 -1.71 15.14 -25.96
C ARG A 265 -1.76 14.28 -27.22
N THR A 266 -0.60 13.95 -27.78
CA THR A 266 -0.52 13.13 -29.00
C THR A 266 -1.08 11.73 -28.77
N LEU A 267 -0.72 11.07 -27.67
CA LEU A 267 -1.24 9.74 -27.35
C LEU A 267 -2.76 9.77 -27.13
N LEU A 268 -3.30 10.79 -26.47
CA LEU A 268 -4.75 10.95 -26.29
C LEU A 268 -5.47 11.17 -27.62
N ASP A 269 -4.91 11.98 -28.50
CA ASP A 269 -5.44 12.20 -29.85
C ASP A 269 -5.43 10.91 -30.71
N LEU A 270 -4.52 9.97 -30.40
CA LEU A 270 -4.41 8.66 -31.05
C LEU A 270 -5.29 7.57 -30.41
N GLY A 271 -6.03 7.86 -29.33
CA GLY A 271 -7.05 6.96 -28.81
C GLY A 271 -6.67 6.10 -27.60
N VAL A 272 -5.68 6.49 -26.78
CA VAL A 272 -5.30 5.75 -25.54
C VAL A 272 -6.26 5.95 -24.35
N ALA A 273 -7.50 6.39 -24.58
CA ALA A 273 -8.42 6.75 -23.49
C ALA A 273 -8.73 5.58 -22.54
N ALA A 274 -8.78 4.34 -23.06
CA ALA A 274 -8.98 3.14 -22.24
C ALA A 274 -7.79 2.87 -21.29
N ASP A 275 -6.57 3.19 -21.72
CA ASP A 275 -5.34 2.96 -20.93
C ASP A 275 -5.26 3.89 -19.71
N LEU A 276 -6.04 4.97 -19.68
CA LEU A 276 -6.14 5.86 -18.51
C LEU A 276 -6.74 5.17 -17.28
N GLN A 277 -7.42 4.04 -17.47
CA GLN A 277 -7.97 3.23 -16.40
C GLN A 277 -7.13 1.98 -16.13
N ASN A 278 -6.05 1.76 -16.89
CA ASN A 278 -5.20 0.60 -16.71
C ASN A 278 -4.31 0.81 -15.48
N SER A 279 -4.54 0.00 -14.43
CA SER A 279 -3.70 -0.08 -13.23
C SER A 279 -2.90 -1.38 -13.15
N GLN A 280 -2.88 -2.17 -14.23
CA GLN A 280 -2.13 -3.41 -14.36
C GLN A 280 -0.69 -3.10 -14.77
N ASN A 281 0.02 -2.39 -13.90
CA ASN A 281 1.46 -2.19 -13.98
C ASN A 281 2.14 -2.54 -12.66
N ALA A 282 3.47 -2.64 -12.62
CA ALA A 282 4.21 -3.00 -11.41
C ALA A 282 3.90 -2.12 -10.19
N ALA A 283 3.50 -0.86 -10.38
CA ALA A 283 3.11 0.05 -9.30
C ALA A 283 1.63 -0.07 -8.89
N GLY A 284 0.80 -0.79 -9.64
CA GLY A 284 -0.63 -0.95 -9.37
C GLY A 284 -1.44 0.34 -9.52
N THR A 285 -0.95 1.33 -10.27
CA THR A 285 -1.54 2.69 -10.36
C THR A 285 -2.05 2.99 -11.75
N THR A 286 -3.17 3.71 -11.86
CA THR A 286 -3.54 4.31 -13.16
C THR A 286 -2.55 5.41 -13.57
N PRO A 287 -2.47 5.79 -14.85
CA PRO A 287 -1.57 6.87 -15.29
C PRO A 287 -1.82 8.20 -14.55
N LEU A 288 -3.07 8.48 -14.17
CA LEU A 288 -3.44 9.68 -13.42
C LEU A 288 -3.04 9.61 -11.95
N GLU A 289 -3.17 8.45 -11.32
CA GLU A 289 -2.70 8.25 -9.93
C GLU A 289 -1.18 8.38 -9.84
N GLY A 290 -0.44 7.76 -10.77
CA GLY A 290 1.02 7.90 -10.84
C GLY A 290 1.47 9.36 -11.05
N LEU A 291 0.76 10.14 -11.88
CA LEU A 291 1.00 11.57 -12.01
C LEU A 291 0.78 12.31 -10.68
N ALA A 292 -0.35 12.07 -10.02
CA ALA A 292 -0.69 12.73 -8.76
C ALA A 292 0.34 12.42 -7.67
N GLU A 293 0.83 11.18 -7.61
CA GLU A 293 1.90 10.75 -6.72
C GLU A 293 3.22 11.47 -7.01
N SER A 294 3.67 11.47 -8.27
CA SER A 294 4.89 12.18 -8.69
C SER A 294 4.85 13.67 -8.33
N LYS A 295 3.69 14.33 -8.55
CA LYS A 295 3.51 15.74 -8.19
C LYS A 295 3.52 15.97 -6.69
N ARG A 296 2.90 15.08 -5.92
CA ARG A 296 2.91 15.14 -4.46
C ARG A 296 4.32 14.96 -3.93
N SER A 297 5.05 13.93 -4.39
CA SER A 297 6.43 13.67 -4.00
C SER A 297 7.35 14.84 -4.34
N THR A 298 7.24 15.40 -5.56
CA THR A 298 8.01 16.59 -5.95
C THR A 298 7.72 17.75 -5.01
N ARG A 299 6.45 17.97 -4.67
CA ARG A 299 6.03 19.02 -3.75
C ARG A 299 6.62 18.81 -2.36
N GLU A 300 6.42 17.64 -1.77
CA GLU A 300 6.95 17.28 -0.45
C GLU A 300 8.48 17.48 -0.43
N PHE A 301 9.19 16.94 -1.42
CA PHE A 301 10.64 17.11 -1.54
C PHE A 301 11.06 18.59 -1.57
N THR A 302 10.41 19.42 -2.39
CA THR A 302 10.74 20.85 -2.46
C THR A 302 10.33 21.62 -1.22
N GLU A 303 9.22 21.29 -0.57
CA GLU A 303 8.80 21.89 0.69
C GLU A 303 9.82 21.57 1.80
N THR A 304 10.31 20.33 1.85
CA THR A 304 11.36 19.91 2.79
C THR A 304 12.71 20.56 2.49
N MET A 305 13.15 20.59 1.23
CA MET A 305 14.47 21.11 0.85
C MET A 305 14.54 22.65 0.86
N LEU A 306 13.46 23.32 0.47
CA LEU A 306 13.46 24.78 0.27
C LEU A 306 12.69 25.52 1.35
N GLY A 307 11.85 24.86 2.15
CA GLY A 307 11.06 25.47 3.23
C GLY A 307 9.81 26.23 2.76
N TRP A 308 9.50 26.23 1.45
CA TRP A 308 8.31 26.84 0.88
C TRP A 308 7.98 26.24 -0.49
N TRP A 309 6.69 26.14 -0.81
CA TRP A 309 6.20 25.84 -2.16
C TRP A 309 5.79 27.14 -2.85
N ALA A 310 6.59 27.57 -3.83
CA ALA A 310 6.34 28.80 -4.57
C ALA A 310 5.14 28.65 -5.53
N THR A 311 3.94 29.02 -5.07
CA THR A 311 2.79 29.35 -5.94
C THR A 311 3.12 30.40 -7.02
N ARG A 312 4.27 31.08 -6.91
CA ARG A 312 4.77 32.09 -7.86
C ARG A 312 5.42 31.52 -9.13
N MET A 313 5.83 30.24 -9.17
CA MET A 313 6.34 29.60 -10.41
C MET A 313 5.25 29.14 -11.38
N MET A 314 3.98 29.13 -10.95
CA MET A 314 2.86 28.64 -11.78
C MET A 314 2.21 29.68 -12.70
N SER A 315 2.70 30.93 -12.74
CA SER A 315 2.18 31.94 -13.69
C SER A 315 2.33 31.51 -15.15
N LEU A 316 3.42 30.78 -15.49
CA LEU A 316 3.71 30.37 -16.86
C LEU A 316 3.08 29.03 -17.29
N ARG A 317 2.42 28.29 -16.39
CA ARG A 317 1.75 27.02 -16.73
C ARG A 317 0.27 26.97 -16.36
N ALA A 318 -0.22 27.82 -15.46
CA ALA A 318 -1.63 27.83 -15.07
C ALA A 318 -2.59 28.31 -16.19
N SER A 319 -2.11 29.01 -17.22
CA SER A 319 -2.92 29.39 -18.39
C SER A 319 -3.29 28.18 -19.24
N LEU A 320 -2.39 27.20 -19.39
CA LEU A 320 -2.65 25.95 -20.11
C LEU A 320 -3.66 25.03 -19.41
N TRP A 321 -3.78 25.13 -18.08
CA TRP A 321 -4.63 24.23 -17.28
C TRP A 321 -5.99 24.82 -16.90
N ARG A 322 -6.21 26.13 -17.10
CA ARG A 322 -7.53 26.77 -16.92
C ARG A 322 -8.36 26.84 -18.19
N SER A 323 -7.75 26.82 -19.37
CA SER A 323 -8.48 26.76 -20.63
C SER A 323 -8.45 25.33 -21.19
N GLU A 324 -9.65 24.76 -21.31
CA GLU A 324 -10.01 23.60 -22.14
C GLU A 324 -10.01 22.21 -21.46
N ARG A 325 -11.22 21.84 -21.02
CA ARG A 325 -11.86 20.56 -21.36
C ARG A 325 -11.44 19.27 -20.63
N TRP A 326 -11.04 19.36 -19.35
CA TRP A 326 -10.88 18.18 -18.47
C TRP A 326 -12.06 17.92 -17.50
N GLY A 327 -13.17 18.65 -17.69
CA GLY A 327 -14.36 18.54 -16.83
C GLY A 327 -15.31 17.38 -17.15
N CYS A 328 -15.06 16.56 -18.19
CA CYS A 328 -16.01 15.55 -18.67
C CYS A 328 -15.56 14.08 -18.55
N LEU A 329 -14.54 13.77 -17.74
CA LEU A 329 -14.09 12.39 -17.51
C LEU A 329 -14.10 12.01 -16.02
N ARG A 330 -15.15 12.43 -15.30
CA ARG A 330 -15.53 11.83 -14.02
C ARG A 330 -16.71 10.90 -14.23
#